data_AF-A0A2M7UE79-F1
#
_entry.id   AF-A0A2M7UE79-F1
#
_cell.length_a   1.000
_cell.length_b   1.000
_cell.length_c   1.000
_cell.angle_alpha   90.00
_cell.angle_beta   90.00
_cell.angle_gamma   90.00
#
_symmetry.space_group_name_H-M   'P 1'
#
loop_
_entity.id
_entity.type
_entity.pdbx_description
1 polymer ?
#
loop_
_entity_poly.entity_id
_entity_poly.type
_entity_poly.pdbx_seq_one_letter_code
_entity_poly.pdbx_strand_id
1 'polypeptide(L)' 'YRKESGKSKGPNCKKCKYFEVCEGPWKEYPEIYGWDEFKPVIK' A
#
# COMPACT_ATOMS: atom_id res chain seq x y z
N TYR A 1 -7.55 11.73 17.73
CA TYR A 1 -8.55 11.09 16.85
C TYR A 1 -8.01 11.10 15.41
N ARG A 2 -7.18 10.12 15.03
CA ARG A 2 -6.61 10.03 13.67
C ARG A 2 -7.43 8.96 12.93
N LYS A 3 -8.55 9.40 12.35
CA LYS A 3 -9.47 8.58 11.54
C LYS A 3 -8.70 8.02 10.35
N GLU A 4 -8.52 6.70 10.32
CA GLU A 4 -8.57 5.73 9.19
C GLU A 4 -7.92 6.03 7.81
N SER A 5 -7.46 7.26 7.51
CA SER A 5 -7.11 7.70 6.16
C SER A 5 -5.61 7.90 5.93
N GLY A 6 -4.74 7.33 6.78
CA GLY A 6 -3.29 7.50 6.65
C GLY A 6 -2.59 6.45 5.80
N LYS A 7 -3.28 5.36 5.45
CA LYS A 7 -2.74 4.29 4.61
C LYS A 7 -3.17 4.48 3.16
N SER A 8 -2.30 4.13 2.22
CA SER A 8 -2.53 4.25 0.79
C SER A 8 -2.17 2.95 0.08
N LYS A 9 -2.87 2.66 -1.02
CA LYS A 9 -2.57 1.54 -1.91
C LYS A 9 -1.79 2.05 -3.11
N GLY A 10 -0.70 1.36 -3.43
CA GLY A 10 0.17 1.70 -4.55
C GLY A 10 -0.29 1.10 -5.90
N PRO A 11 0.44 1.41 -6.98
CA PRO A 11 0.11 0.97 -8.34
C PRO A 11 0.04 -0.55 -8.51
N ASN A 12 0.90 -1.27 -7.77
CA ASN A 12 1.00 -2.73 -7.82
C ASN A 12 0.04 -3.44 -6.85
N CYS A 13 -0.62 -2.74 -5.93
CA CYS A 13 -1.52 -3.36 -4.94
C CYS A 13 -2.66 -4.13 -5.62
N LYS A 14 -3.18 -3.68 -6.76
CA LYS A 14 -4.23 -4.37 -7.54
C LYS A 14 -3.85 -5.78 -8.02
N LYS A 15 -2.55 -6.07 -8.10
CA LYS A 15 -2.01 -7.38 -8.48
C LYS A 15 -1.72 -8.27 -7.27
N CYS A 16 -1.84 -7.74 -6.06
CA CYS A 16 -1.54 -8.44 -4.82
C CYS A 16 -2.73 -9.31 -4.40
N LYS A 17 -2.46 -10.56 -3.99
CA LYS A 17 -3.45 -11.47 -3.42
C LYS A 17 -4.22 -10.86 -2.24
N TYR A 18 -3.59 -9.97 -1.47
CA TYR A 18 -4.16 -9.34 -0.29
C TYR A 18 -4.80 -7.97 -0.58
N PHE A 19 -5.08 -7.64 -1.84
CA PHE A 19 -5.61 -6.33 -2.21
C PHE A 19 -6.86 -5.95 -1.41
N GLU A 20 -7.79 -6.87 -1.17
CA GLU A 20 -9.06 -6.57 -0.51
C GLU A 20 -8.93 -6.35 1.00
N VAL A 21 -7.97 -7.01 1.65
CA VAL A 21 -7.79 -6.97 3.11
C VAL A 21 -6.67 -6.04 3.58
N CYS A 22 -5.69 -5.76 2.71
CA CYS A 22 -4.58 -4.87 3.02
C CYS A 22 -4.95 -3.43 2.64
N GLU A 23 -4.88 -2.52 3.60
CA GLU A 23 -5.07 -1.08 3.41
C GLU A 23 -3.85 -0.40 2.76
N GLY A 24 -2.71 -1.10 2.71
CA GLY A 24 -1.43 -0.60 2.22
C GLY A 24 -0.59 0.09 3.30
N PRO A 25 0.64 0.53 2.96
CA PRO A 25 1.52 1.26 3.87
C PRO A 25 0.99 2.66 4.18
N TRP A 26 1.55 3.30 5.20
CA TRP A 26 1.32 4.73 5.47
C TRP A 26 1.73 5.56 4.26
N LYS A 27 0.85 6.44 3.77
CA LYS A 27 1.06 7.22 2.54
C LYS A 27 2.35 8.04 2.54
N GLU A 28 2.76 8.50 3.73
CA GLU A 28 3.96 9.33 3.94
C GLU A 28 5.24 8.59 3.51
N TYR A 29 5.27 7.27 3.66
CA TYR A 29 6.46 6.47 3.34
C TYR A 29 6.72 6.39 1.82
N PRO A 30 5.80 5.87 0.98
CA PRO A 30 6.01 5.83 -0.46
C PRO A 30 5.97 7.23 -1.11
N GLU A 31 5.45 8.27 -0.45
CA GLU A 31 5.63 9.67 -0.88
C GLU A 31 7.10 10.11 -0.80
N ILE A 32 7.85 9.61 0.20
CA ILE A 32 9.27 9.95 0.40
C ILE A 32 10.21 8.98 -0.35
N TYR A 33 9.91 7.68 -0.32
CA TYR A 33 10.82 6.62 -0.80
C TYR A 33 10.36 5.98 -2.12
N GLY A 34 9.15 6.27 -2.59
CA GLY A 34 8.57 5.66 -3.77
C GLY A 34 7.91 4.30 -3.51
N TRP A 35 7.39 3.70 -4.59
CA TRP A 35 6.63 2.44 -4.53
C TRP A 35 7.43 1.21 -4.98
N ASP A 36 8.69 1.37 -5.38
CA ASP A 36 9.52 0.32 -5.99
C ASP A 36 9.82 -0.86 -5.07
N GLU A 37 9.90 -0.63 -3.76
CA GLU A 37 10.12 -1.69 -2.77
C GLU A 37 8.87 -2.53 -2.51
N PHE A 38 7.68 -1.99 -2.80
CA PHE A 38 6.41 -2.66 -2.54
C PHE A 38 6.05 -3.62 -3.68
N LYS A 39 6.45 -4.88 -3.50
CA LYS A 39 6.12 -5.97 -4.42
C LYS A 39 4.81 -6.66 -4.03
N PRO A 40 3.91 -6.93 -4.98
CA PRO A 40 2.67 -7.65 -4.71
C PRO A 40 2.96 -9.10 -4.34
N VAL A 41 2.20 -9.66 -3.40
CA VAL A 41 2.24 -11.10 -3.13
C VAL A 41 1.43 -11.80 -4.21
N ILE A 42 2.14 -12.50 -5.09
CA ILE A 42 1.59 -13.29 -6.19
C ILE A 42 1.73 -14.77 -5.80
N LYS A 43 0.69 -15.56 -6.06
CA LYS A 43 0.68 -17.00 -5.76
C LYS A 43 1.23 -17.80 -6.94
#